data_AF-A0A251Q050-F1
#
_entry.id   AF-A0A251Q050-F1
#
_cell.length_a   1.000
_cell.length_b   1.000
_cell.length_c   1.000
_cell.angle_alpha   90.00
_cell.angle_beta   90.00
_cell.angle_gamma   90.00
#
_symmetry.space_group_name_H-M   'P 1'
#
loop_
_entity.id
_entity.type
_entity.pdbx_description
1 polymer ?
#
loop_
_entity_poly.entity_id
_entity_poly.type
_entity_poly.pdbx_seq_one_letter_code
_entity_poly.pdbx_strand_id
1 'polypeptide(L)'
;MLYKEYDYVASMRLQFLASQRRRAEQFTVVVRSIPHVSGCSVSETVDHFFQTNHPSNYLCHQAVYKANKFAKLARKRDRLQNWLDYNLLKFERKQWQKTMEQTAEPDLNLKSYLADAYLHPIFRSFEEQELVEVSVDKHQTLAATPITSELSSPSPPHYARQTPPSSPQSAHYQSSPPQYVYNSNSSQL
;
A
#
# COMPACT_ATOMS: atom_id res chain seq x y z
N MET A 1 -37.94 -28.08 0.50
CA MET A 1 -37.66 -26.63 0.58
C MET A 1 -36.55 -26.20 -0.37
N LEU A 2 -35.39 -26.88 -0.41
CA LEU A 2 -34.24 -26.44 -1.22
C LEU A 2 -34.51 -26.29 -2.73
N TYR A 3 -35.39 -27.11 -3.33
CA TYR A 3 -35.69 -27.01 -4.76
C TYR A 3 -36.41 -25.70 -5.15
N LYS A 4 -37.24 -25.14 -4.25
CA LYS A 4 -37.92 -23.84 -4.49
C LYS A 4 -36.93 -22.68 -4.42
N GLU A 5 -36.02 -22.72 -3.45
CA GLU A 5 -34.96 -21.72 -3.31
C GLU A 5 -34.00 -21.76 -4.50
N TYR A 6 -33.66 -22.96 -4.98
CA TYR A 6 -32.85 -23.12 -6.18
C TYR A 6 -33.52 -22.48 -7.40
N ASP A 7 -34.80 -22.77 -7.62
CA ASP A 7 -35.57 -22.19 -8.74
C ASP A 7 -35.61 -20.66 -8.65
N TYR A 8 -35.82 -20.11 -7.46
CA TYR A 8 -35.81 -18.68 -7.20
C TYR A 8 -34.43 -18.04 -7.48
N VAL A 9 -33.34 -18.61 -6.94
CA VAL A 9 -31.98 -18.11 -7.15
C VAL A 9 -31.54 -18.27 -8.61
N ALA A 10 -31.90 -19.36 -9.28
CA ALA A 10 -31.61 -19.58 -10.69
C ALA A 10 -32.31 -18.53 -11.57
N SER A 11 -33.58 -18.23 -11.28
CA SER A 11 -34.35 -17.20 -11.98
C SER A 11 -33.74 -15.81 -11.80
N MET A 12 -33.39 -15.43 -10.56
CA MET A 12 -32.68 -14.19 -10.28
C MET A 12 -31.34 -14.11 -11.01
N ARG A 13 -30.57 -15.22 -11.03
CA ARG A 13 -29.29 -15.29 -11.73
C ARG A 13 -29.44 -15.13 -13.24
N LEU A 14 -30.46 -15.74 -13.85
CA LEU A 14 -30.69 -15.65 -15.28
C LEU A 14 -31.08 -14.22 -15.69
N GLN A 15 -31.99 -13.59 -14.93
CA GLN A 15 -32.37 -12.19 -15.14
C GLN A 15 -31.16 -11.25 -14.97
N PHE A 16 -30.33 -11.50 -13.96
CA PHE A 16 -29.09 -10.76 -13.76
C PHE A 16 -28.13 -10.91 -14.97
N LEU A 17 -27.90 -12.13 -15.45
CA LEU A 17 -27.01 -12.39 -16.59
C LEU A 17 -27.53 -11.75 -17.89
N ALA A 18 -28.84 -11.80 -18.13
CA ALA A 18 -29.47 -11.20 -19.32
C ALA A 18 -29.41 -9.66 -19.32
N SER A 19 -29.38 -9.04 -18.13
CA SER A 19 -29.28 -7.58 -17.95
C SER A 19 -27.84 -7.07 -17.81
N GLN A 20 -26.84 -7.95 -17.75
CA GLN A 20 -25.44 -7.52 -17.65
C GLN A 20 -25.00 -6.77 -18.90
N ARG A 21 -24.19 -5.72 -18.69
CA ARG A 21 -23.50 -5.02 -19.79
C ARG A 21 -22.46 -5.94 -20.43
N ARG A 22 -22.04 -5.58 -21.65
CA ARG A 22 -20.95 -6.25 -22.37
C ARG A 22 -19.66 -6.26 -21.53
N ARG A 23 -19.11 -7.44 -21.28
CA ARG A 23 -17.82 -7.66 -20.58
C ARG A 23 -16.97 -8.67 -21.34
N ALA A 24 -15.65 -8.58 -21.21
CA ALA A 24 -14.72 -9.47 -21.92
C ALA A 24 -15.03 -10.96 -21.67
N GLU A 25 -15.33 -11.32 -20.42
CA GLU A 25 -15.69 -12.68 -20.01
C GLU A 25 -16.88 -13.32 -20.76
N GLN A 26 -17.76 -12.51 -21.38
CA GLN A 26 -18.87 -13.02 -22.19
C GLN A 26 -18.42 -13.47 -23.59
N PHE A 27 -17.25 -13.01 -24.04
CA PHE A 27 -16.72 -13.23 -25.39
C PHE A 27 -15.37 -13.96 -25.40
N THR A 28 -14.78 -14.22 -24.23
CA THR A 28 -13.49 -14.90 -24.09
C THR A 28 -13.67 -16.30 -23.55
N VAL A 29 -13.15 -17.30 -24.27
CA VAL A 29 -13.08 -18.68 -23.81
C VAL A 29 -11.65 -19.04 -23.43
N VAL A 30 -11.49 -19.83 -22.36
CA VAL A 30 -10.18 -20.34 -21.94
C VAL A 30 -9.98 -21.72 -22.53
N VAL A 31 -9.02 -21.84 -23.45
CA VAL A 31 -8.61 -23.12 -24.05
C VAL A 31 -7.39 -23.65 -23.30
N ARG A 32 -7.41 -24.93 -22.95
CA ARG A 32 -6.33 -25.62 -22.22
C ARG A 32 -5.90 -26.88 -22.97
N SER A 33 -4.74 -27.42 -22.60
CA SER A 33 -4.22 -28.68 -23.14
C SER A 33 -4.09 -28.69 -24.66
N ILE A 34 -3.53 -27.60 -25.20
CA ILE A 34 -3.28 -27.48 -26.63
C ILE A 34 -2.18 -28.48 -27.02
N PRO A 35 -2.40 -29.35 -28.02
CA PRO A 35 -1.42 -30.32 -28.45
C PRO A 35 -0.17 -29.63 -29.01
N HIS A 36 1.00 -30.19 -28.72
CA HIS A 36 2.25 -29.68 -29.28
C HIS A 36 2.44 -30.25 -30.68
N VAL A 37 2.61 -29.37 -31.67
CA VAL A 37 2.92 -29.71 -33.05
C VAL A 37 4.32 -29.21 -33.37
N SER A 38 5.22 -30.10 -33.77
CA SER A 38 6.60 -29.73 -34.10
C SER A 38 6.63 -28.79 -35.30
N GLY A 39 7.38 -27.69 -35.19
CA GLY A 39 7.54 -26.72 -36.28
C GLY A 39 6.45 -25.65 -36.36
N CYS A 40 5.39 -25.74 -35.53
CA CYS A 40 4.37 -24.70 -35.41
C CYS A 40 4.37 -24.11 -33.99
N SER A 41 4.13 -22.82 -33.89
CA SER A 41 3.88 -22.22 -32.58
C SER A 41 2.50 -22.61 -32.06
N VAL A 42 2.31 -22.58 -30.73
CA VAL A 42 0.98 -22.77 -30.11
C VAL A 42 -0.02 -21.74 -30.65
N SER A 43 0.47 -20.52 -30.94
CA SER A 43 -0.32 -19.42 -31.49
C SER A 43 -0.85 -19.76 -32.88
N GLU A 44 0.03 -20.20 -33.80
CA GLU A 44 -0.35 -20.63 -35.16
C GLU A 44 -1.35 -21.80 -35.13
N THR A 45 -1.13 -22.76 -34.23
CA THR A 45 -2.02 -23.93 -34.09
C THR A 45 -3.43 -23.50 -33.68
N VAL A 46 -3.53 -22.56 -32.72
CA VAL A 46 -4.82 -22.02 -32.26
C VAL A 46 -5.47 -21.18 -33.34
N ASP A 47 -4.73 -20.29 -34.00
CA ASP A 47 -5.25 -19.46 -35.10
C ASP A 47 -5.85 -20.34 -36.20
N HIS A 48 -5.08 -21.32 -36.69
CA HIS A 48 -5.53 -22.21 -37.75
C HIS A 48 -6.78 -23.01 -37.34
N PHE A 49 -6.81 -23.55 -36.11
CA PHE A 49 -7.95 -24.31 -35.61
C PHE A 49 -9.24 -23.47 -35.56
N PHE A 50 -9.18 -22.27 -34.98
CA PHE A 50 -10.38 -21.44 -34.83
C PHE A 50 -10.83 -20.78 -36.12
N GLN A 51 -9.91 -20.40 -37.00
CA GLN A 51 -10.27 -19.91 -38.34
C GLN A 51 -10.95 -21.00 -39.17
N THR A 52 -10.49 -22.25 -39.06
CA THR A 52 -11.07 -23.37 -39.83
C THR A 52 -12.43 -23.79 -39.27
N ASN A 53 -12.58 -23.89 -37.95
CA ASN A 53 -13.80 -24.42 -37.32
C ASN A 53 -14.85 -23.34 -36.98
N HIS A 54 -14.42 -22.09 -36.77
CA HIS A 54 -15.28 -20.98 -36.34
C HIS A 54 -15.01 -19.68 -37.12
N PRO A 55 -15.00 -19.70 -38.47
CA PRO A 55 -14.54 -18.59 -39.31
C PRO A 55 -15.30 -17.27 -39.10
N SER A 56 -16.60 -17.32 -38.81
CA SER A 56 -17.43 -16.12 -38.63
C SER A 56 -17.34 -15.50 -37.23
N ASN A 57 -16.91 -16.28 -36.24
CA ASN A 57 -17.00 -15.91 -34.82
C ASN A 57 -15.63 -15.72 -34.17
N TYR A 58 -14.57 -16.22 -34.80
CA TYR A 58 -13.21 -16.07 -34.29
C TYR A 58 -12.69 -14.65 -34.54
N LEU A 59 -12.28 -13.98 -33.47
CA LEU A 59 -11.70 -12.62 -33.55
C LEU A 59 -10.19 -12.64 -33.36
N CYS A 60 -9.71 -13.18 -32.25
CA CYS A 60 -8.30 -13.30 -31.91
C CYS A 60 -8.09 -14.25 -30.74
N HIS A 61 -6.84 -14.54 -30.43
CA HIS A 61 -6.44 -15.23 -29.21
C HIS A 61 -5.27 -14.53 -28.53
N GLN A 62 -5.07 -14.82 -27.24
CA GLN A 62 -3.91 -14.38 -26.48
C GLN A 62 -3.26 -15.61 -25.83
N ALA A 63 -2.05 -15.95 -26.27
CA ALA A 63 -1.29 -17.03 -25.67
C ALA A 63 -0.88 -16.69 -24.22
N VAL A 64 -0.98 -17.67 -23.33
CA VAL A 64 -0.62 -17.55 -21.91
C VAL A 64 0.78 -18.12 -21.69
N TYR A 65 1.69 -17.29 -21.17
CA TYR A 65 3.09 -17.65 -20.94
C TYR A 65 3.44 -17.77 -19.45
N LYS A 66 4.46 -18.55 -19.12
CA LYS A 66 4.96 -18.72 -17.74
C LYS A 66 5.67 -17.44 -17.25
N ALA A 67 4.89 -16.49 -16.75
CA ALA A 67 5.37 -15.17 -16.30
C ALA A 67 5.69 -15.07 -14.80
N ASN A 68 5.78 -16.19 -14.06
CA ASN A 68 5.92 -16.18 -12.59
C ASN A 68 7.18 -15.45 -12.10
N LYS A 69 8.32 -15.59 -12.80
CA LYS A 69 9.57 -14.90 -12.45
C LYS A 69 9.42 -13.38 -12.64
N PHE A 70 8.80 -12.97 -13.75
CA PHE A 70 8.53 -11.57 -14.05
C PHE A 70 7.58 -10.96 -13.03
N ALA A 71 6.48 -11.65 -12.70
CA ALA A 71 5.53 -11.19 -11.69
C ALA A 71 6.19 -10.96 -10.31
N LYS A 72 7.16 -11.82 -9.92
CA LYS A 72 7.94 -11.62 -8.69
C LYS A 72 8.80 -10.36 -8.75
N LEU A 73 9.45 -10.10 -9.89
CA LEU A 73 10.27 -8.90 -10.09
C LEU A 73 9.41 -7.63 -10.09
N ALA A 74 8.27 -7.63 -10.77
CA ALA A 74 7.33 -6.50 -10.77
C ALA A 74 6.88 -6.15 -9.34
N ARG A 75 6.48 -7.14 -8.55
CA ARG A 75 6.13 -6.93 -7.13
C ARG A 75 7.30 -6.40 -6.30
N LYS A 76 8.54 -6.84 -6.57
CA LYS A 76 9.73 -6.32 -5.88
C LYS A 76 9.98 -4.85 -6.24
N ARG A 77 9.86 -4.50 -7.52
CA ARG A 77 9.93 -3.10 -7.98
C ARG A 77 8.89 -2.25 -7.27
N ASP A 78 7.64 -2.68 -7.23
CA ASP A 78 6.55 -1.91 -6.59
C ASP A 78 6.82 -1.66 -5.11
N ARG A 79 7.40 -2.63 -4.40
CA ARG A 79 7.82 -2.46 -3.00
C ARG A 79 8.96 -1.46 -2.84
N LEU A 80 9.95 -1.50 -3.73
CA LEU A 80 11.06 -0.56 -3.71
C LEU A 80 10.60 0.85 -4.08
N GLN A 81 9.64 0.97 -4.99
CA GLN A 81 9.00 2.24 -5.32
C GLN A 81 8.29 2.80 -4.08
N ASN A 82 7.44 2.02 -3.43
CA ASN A 82 6.77 2.46 -2.19
C ASN A 82 7.78 2.85 -1.09
N TRP A 83 8.90 2.12 -0.99
CA TRP A 83 9.96 2.46 -0.05
C TRP A 83 10.67 3.77 -0.41
N LEU A 84 10.95 4.00 -1.70
CA LEU A 84 11.50 5.25 -2.19
C LEU A 84 10.56 6.42 -1.88
N ASP A 85 9.29 6.27 -2.22
CA ASP A 85 8.25 7.29 -1.99
C ASP A 85 8.16 7.63 -0.49
N TYR A 86 8.15 6.62 0.39
CA TYR A 86 8.17 6.81 1.84
C TYR A 86 9.40 7.60 2.30
N ASN A 87 10.61 7.26 1.81
CA ASN A 87 11.83 7.93 2.25
C ASN A 87 11.90 9.37 1.75
N LEU A 88 11.44 9.64 0.53
CA LEU A 88 11.37 10.99 -0.01
C LEU A 88 10.41 11.86 0.82
N LEU A 89 9.18 11.38 1.06
CA LEU A 89 8.20 12.08 1.90
C LEU A 89 8.71 12.31 3.33
N LYS A 90 9.44 11.33 3.88
CA LYS A 90 10.06 11.44 5.21
C LYS A 90 11.17 12.48 5.23
N PHE A 91 12.00 12.53 4.19
CA PHE A 91 13.06 13.52 4.04
C PHE A 91 12.47 14.93 3.95
N GLU A 92 11.50 15.13 3.05
CA GLU A 92 10.82 16.42 2.87
C GLU A 92 10.21 16.90 4.19
N ARG A 93 9.47 16.04 4.91
CA ARG A 93 8.93 16.36 6.23
C ARG A 93 9.99 16.82 7.22
N LYS A 94 11.14 16.13 7.28
CA LYS A 94 12.25 16.50 8.17
C LYS A 94 12.85 17.86 7.77
N GLN A 95 12.97 18.15 6.47
CA GLN A 95 13.43 19.46 6.01
C GLN A 95 12.45 20.56 6.45
N TRP A 96 11.14 20.35 6.31
CA TRP A 96 10.13 21.30 6.78
C TRP A 96 10.18 21.53 8.29
N GLN A 97 10.33 20.46 9.08
CA GLN A 97 10.48 20.58 10.53
C GLN A 97 11.72 21.38 10.92
N LYS A 98 12.88 21.09 10.30
CA LYS A 98 14.11 21.84 10.55
C LYS A 98 13.95 23.32 10.20
N THR A 99 13.35 23.63 9.05
CA THR A 99 13.10 25.02 8.65
C THR A 99 12.20 25.72 9.65
N MET A 100 11.13 25.07 10.14
CA MET A 100 10.23 25.64 11.15
C MET A 100 10.90 25.83 12.51
N GLU A 101 11.75 24.90 12.94
CA GLU A 101 12.56 25.06 14.16
C GLU A 101 13.57 26.21 14.02
N GLN A 102 14.06 26.46 12.81
CA GLN A 102 15.03 27.52 12.54
C GLN A 102 14.38 28.90 12.31
N THR A 103 13.15 28.96 11.80
CA THR A 103 12.34 30.19 11.73
C THR A 103 11.54 30.47 13.00
N ALA A 104 11.44 29.52 13.93
CA ALA A 104 11.10 29.78 15.32
C ALA A 104 12.30 30.45 16.02
N GLU A 105 12.61 31.67 15.59
CA GLU A 105 13.43 32.69 16.26
C GLU A 105 14.36 32.19 17.38
N PRO A 106 15.62 31.82 17.08
CA PRO A 106 16.60 31.45 18.12
C PRO A 106 17.10 32.66 18.93
N ASP A 107 16.86 33.90 18.48
CA ASP A 107 17.41 35.12 19.09
C ASP A 107 16.36 36.19 19.43
N LEU A 108 15.09 36.04 19.02
CA LEU A 108 14.03 36.85 19.61
C LEU A 108 13.71 36.28 20.98
N ASN A 109 14.45 36.73 21.99
CA ASN A 109 14.02 36.62 23.37
C ASN A 109 12.72 37.43 23.49
N LEU A 110 11.60 36.77 23.24
CA LEU A 110 10.28 37.40 23.22
C LEU A 110 9.99 38.09 24.56
N LYS A 111 10.59 37.62 25.67
CA LYS A 111 10.50 38.31 26.96
C LYS A 111 11.26 39.62 26.98
N SER A 112 12.49 39.69 26.46
CA SER A 112 13.24 40.96 26.40
C SER A 112 12.61 41.93 25.41
N TYR A 113 12.19 41.45 24.24
CA TYR A 113 11.52 42.29 23.24
C TYR A 113 10.19 42.86 23.75
N LEU A 114 9.39 42.07 24.45
CA LEU A 114 8.15 42.57 25.06
C LEU A 114 8.44 43.51 26.23
N ALA A 115 9.41 43.21 27.09
CA ALA A 115 9.78 44.10 28.20
C ALA A 115 10.17 45.50 27.70
N ASP A 116 10.95 45.57 26.62
CA ASP A 116 11.37 46.81 25.99
C ASP A 116 10.23 47.59 25.32
N ALA A 117 9.25 46.89 24.75
CA ALA A 117 8.11 47.49 24.05
C ALA A 117 7.09 48.12 25.01
N TYR A 118 7.00 47.63 26.25
CA TYR A 118 6.15 48.21 27.30
C TYR A 118 6.85 49.31 28.10
N LEU A 119 8.15 49.56 27.88
CA LEU A 119 8.90 50.60 28.58
C LEU A 119 8.64 51.97 27.92
N HIS A 120 7.87 52.82 28.62
CA HIS A 120 7.49 54.15 28.14
C HIS A 120 8.76 55.01 27.90
N PRO A 121 8.84 55.83 26.82
CA PRO A 121 10.05 56.58 26.43
C PRO A 121 10.68 57.42 27.53
N ILE A 122 9.86 57.86 28.49
CA ILE A 122 10.28 58.64 29.66
C ILE A 122 11.24 57.84 30.56
N PHE A 123 11.08 56.52 30.65
CA PHE A 123 11.88 55.67 31.54
C PHE A 123 13.18 55.15 30.90
N ARG A 124 13.40 55.32 29.59
CA ARG A 124 14.65 54.92 28.90
C ARG A 124 15.83 55.88 29.12
N SER A 125 15.58 57.10 29.60
CA SER A 125 16.61 58.15 29.68
C SER A 125 17.41 58.19 31.00
N PHE A 126 17.24 57.22 31.90
CA PHE A 126 17.85 57.26 33.24
C PHE A 126 18.92 56.18 33.49
N GLU A 127 19.16 55.24 32.57
CA GLU A 127 20.08 54.11 32.80
C GLU A 127 21.54 54.35 32.36
N GLU A 128 21.88 55.50 31.76
CA GLU A 128 23.27 55.80 31.37
C GLU A 128 24.10 56.52 32.45
N GLN A 129 23.56 56.72 33.66
CA GLN A 129 24.32 57.35 34.75
C GLN A 129 24.22 56.59 36.07
N GLU A 130 25.40 56.24 36.58
CA GLU A 130 25.72 55.94 37.99
C GLU A 130 25.53 54.50 38.47
N LEU A 131 26.57 53.68 38.26
CA LEU A 131 26.98 52.68 39.25
C LEU A 131 28.46 52.93 39.59
N VAL A 132 28.67 53.87 40.52
CA VAL A 132 29.92 53.97 41.29
C VAL A 132 29.90 52.80 42.26
N GLU A 133 30.77 51.81 42.04
CA GLU A 133 30.89 50.63 42.89
C GLU A 133 31.68 50.97 44.16
N VAL A 134 31.02 50.88 45.32
CA VAL A 134 31.62 50.93 46.65
C VAL A 134 31.18 49.70 47.45
N SER A 135 32.09 48.76 47.71
CA SER A 135 32.09 47.86 48.88
C SER A 135 33.47 47.19 49.01
N VAL A 136 34.27 47.43 50.06
CA VAL A 136 34.38 46.82 51.42
C VAL A 136 34.75 45.32 51.43
N ASP A 137 36.03 45.06 51.77
CA ASP A 137 36.61 43.75 52.13
C ASP A 137 35.91 43.10 53.34
N LYS A 138 35.64 41.79 53.25
CA LYS A 138 35.76 40.81 54.37
C LYS A 138 35.39 39.36 53.95
N HIS A 139 36.44 38.56 53.80
CA HIS A 139 36.67 37.22 54.36
C HIS A 139 35.57 36.11 54.40
N GLN A 140 35.93 34.97 53.78
CA GLN A 140 36.10 33.63 54.40
C GLN A 140 34.93 32.59 54.42
N THR A 141 35.00 31.63 53.47
CA THR A 141 35.14 30.15 53.69
C THR A 141 33.92 29.20 53.78
N LEU A 142 34.16 28.00 53.22
CA LEU A 142 33.52 26.67 53.39
C LEU A 142 32.28 26.41 52.52
N ALA A 143 32.06 25.25 51.89
CA ALA A 143 32.84 24.01 51.72
C ALA A 143 32.11 23.07 50.71
N ALA A 144 32.89 22.11 50.18
CA ALA A 144 32.57 20.70 49.91
C ALA A 144 31.72 20.25 48.68
N THR A 145 32.42 19.86 47.60
CA THR A 145 32.57 18.50 46.99
C THR A 145 31.70 17.31 47.48
N PRO A 146 31.61 16.13 46.80
CA PRO A 146 32.01 15.74 45.42
C PRO A 146 31.18 14.56 44.74
N ILE A 147 31.65 14.08 43.56
CA ILE A 147 31.49 12.73 42.88
C ILE A 147 30.03 12.26 42.59
N THR A 148 29.65 11.47 41.57
CA THR A 148 30.21 10.22 41.01
C THR A 148 29.37 9.73 39.81
N SER A 149 30.03 8.98 38.91
CA SER A 149 29.58 7.76 38.20
C SER A 149 28.44 7.85 37.16
N GLU A 150 28.72 7.56 35.87
CA GLU A 150 28.53 6.24 35.19
C GLU A 150 27.11 6.13 34.57
N LEU A 151 26.77 5.38 33.52
CA LEU A 151 27.39 4.72 32.37
C LEU A 151 26.18 4.17 31.56
N SER A 152 26.30 4.11 30.23
CA SER A 152 25.57 3.30 29.22
C SER A 152 24.16 2.72 29.47
N SER A 153 23.32 2.79 28.42
CA SER A 153 22.10 1.98 28.29
C SER A 153 22.08 1.16 26.98
N PRO A 154 21.46 -0.05 26.97
CA PRO A 154 21.83 -1.15 26.07
C PRO A 154 20.93 -1.31 24.83
N SER A 155 21.42 -2.09 23.85
CA SER A 155 20.81 -2.41 22.55
C SER A 155 19.62 -3.40 22.60
N PRO A 156 18.78 -3.47 21.54
CA PRO A 156 17.49 -4.17 21.57
C PRO A 156 17.56 -5.66 21.15
N PRO A 157 16.57 -6.51 21.55
CA PRO A 157 16.65 -7.95 21.36
C PRO A 157 16.16 -8.43 19.99
N HIS A 158 16.75 -9.56 19.56
CA HIS A 158 16.44 -10.34 18.37
C HIS A 158 15.03 -10.97 18.41
N TYR A 159 14.27 -10.85 17.32
CA TYR A 159 13.05 -11.63 17.11
C TYR A 159 13.33 -12.92 16.33
N ALA A 160 12.94 -14.04 16.93
CA ALA A 160 12.97 -15.38 16.35
C ALA A 160 11.90 -15.56 15.25
N ARG A 161 12.30 -16.22 14.17
CA ARG A 161 11.46 -16.49 12.99
C ARG A 161 10.67 -17.79 13.19
N GLN A 162 9.36 -17.69 13.40
CA GLN A 162 8.46 -18.86 13.38
C GLN A 162 7.97 -19.11 11.94
N THR A 163 8.04 -20.37 11.49
CA THR A 163 7.49 -20.87 10.23
C THR A 163 6.02 -21.28 10.41
N PRO A 164 5.11 -20.98 9.46
CA PRO A 164 3.74 -21.50 9.51
C PRO A 164 3.65 -22.93 8.94
N PRO A 165 2.75 -23.80 9.46
CA PRO A 165 2.50 -25.12 8.90
C PRO A 165 1.61 -25.06 7.64
N SER A 166 1.79 -26.06 6.78
CA SER A 166 1.17 -26.28 5.47
C SER A 166 -0.34 -26.59 5.53
N SER A 167 -1.07 -26.13 4.51
CA SER A 167 -2.52 -26.34 4.30
C SER A 167 -2.86 -27.78 3.83
N PRO A 168 -3.99 -28.38 4.27
CA PRO A 168 -4.45 -29.68 3.76
C PRO A 168 -5.08 -29.57 2.36
N GLN A 169 -4.94 -30.65 1.58
CA GLN A 169 -5.42 -30.81 0.21
C GLN A 169 -6.94 -30.90 0.12
N SER A 170 -7.53 -30.22 -0.86
CA SER A 170 -8.95 -30.32 -1.21
C SER A 170 -9.22 -31.55 -2.09
N ALA A 171 -10.11 -32.42 -1.62
CA ALA A 171 -10.60 -33.59 -2.37
C ALA A 171 -11.44 -33.16 -3.58
N HIS A 172 -11.15 -33.75 -4.73
CA HIS A 172 -11.84 -33.51 -6.00
C HIS A 172 -13.09 -34.40 -6.06
N TYR A 173 -14.28 -33.81 -5.98
CA TYR A 173 -15.53 -34.50 -6.35
C TYR A 173 -15.92 -34.10 -7.77
N GLN A 174 -16.00 -35.09 -8.65
CA GLN A 174 -16.43 -34.94 -10.03
C GLN A 174 -17.94 -35.19 -10.11
N SER A 175 -18.72 -34.17 -10.46
CA SER A 175 -20.17 -34.27 -10.67
C SER A 175 -20.49 -34.28 -12.16
N SER A 176 -21.19 -35.31 -12.63
CA SER A 176 -21.69 -35.41 -14.01
C SER A 176 -22.92 -34.51 -14.21
N PRO A 177 -23.10 -33.88 -15.38
CA PRO A 177 -24.21 -32.96 -15.62
C PRO A 177 -25.54 -33.68 -15.87
N PRO A 178 -26.68 -33.15 -15.39
CA PRO A 178 -28.00 -33.73 -15.66
C PRO A 178 -28.45 -33.47 -17.11
N GLN A 179 -29.06 -34.50 -17.70
CA GLN A 179 -29.69 -34.47 -19.02
C GLN A 179 -31.05 -33.76 -18.94
N TYR A 180 -31.23 -32.67 -19.69
CA TYR A 180 -32.53 -32.01 -19.83
C TYR A 180 -33.19 -32.46 -21.14
N VAL A 181 -34.41 -32.99 -21.02
CA VAL A 181 -35.29 -33.29 -22.15
C VAL A 181 -36.08 -32.02 -22.48
N TYR A 182 -35.85 -31.45 -23.66
CA TYR A 182 -36.69 -30.38 -24.21
C TYR A 182 -37.90 -31.01 -24.88
N ASN A 183 -39.11 -30.64 -24.43
CA ASN A 183 -40.34 -30.99 -25.12
C ASN A 183 -40.81 -29.79 -25.95
N SER A 184 -40.66 -29.88 -27.27
CA SER A 184 -41.05 -28.87 -28.24
C SER A 184 -42.46 -29.15 -28.73
N ASN A 185 -43.47 -28.61 -28.06
CA ASN A 185 -44.82 -28.55 -28.63
C ASN A 185 -45.09 -27.12 -29.13
N SER A 186 -44.81 -26.92 -30.41
CA SER A 186 -45.36 -25.83 -31.21
C SER A 186 -46.83 -26.09 -31.48
N SER A 187 -47.70 -25.14 -31.15
CA SER A 187 -49.03 -25.03 -31.77
C SER A 187 -49.29 -23.57 -32.13
N GLN A 188 -49.63 -23.42 -33.41
CA GLN A 188 -50.02 -22.22 -34.13
C GLN A 188 -51.34 -21.65 -33.59
N LEU A 189 -51.42 -20.33 -33.46
CA LEU A 189 -52.32 -19.43 -34.20
C LEU A 189 -52.12 -17.99 -33.71
#